data_AF-A0A0D1A219-F1
#
_entry.id   AF-A0A0D1A219-F1
#
_cell.length_a   1.000
_cell.length_b   1.000
_cell.length_c   1.000
_cell.angle_alpha   90.00
_cell.angle_beta   90.00
_cell.angle_gamma   90.00
#
_symmetry.space_group_name_H-M   'P 1'
#
loop_
_entity.id
_entity.type
_entity.pdbx_description
1 polymer ?
#
loop_
_entity_poly.entity_id
_entity_poly.type
_entity_poly.pdbx_seq_one_letter_code
_entity_poly.pdbx_strand_id
1 'polypeptide(L)' 'MFYVAHTHLNYTKEEFWNSTFKEIVDMWNLHCKFNRWQIKDDNEENNSTRDASYKKVNIEDIPFL' A
#
# COMPACT_ATOMS: atom_id res chain seq x y z
N MET A 1 -1.07 -2.94 2.94
CA MET A 1 -1.59 -2.46 1.64
C MET A 1 -3.10 -2.68 1.49
N PHE A 2 -3.65 -3.86 1.83
CA PHE A 2 -5.09 -4.12 1.77
C PHE A 2 -5.95 -3.09 2.52
N TYR A 3 -5.58 -2.74 3.77
CA TYR A 3 -6.30 -1.72 4.54
C TYR A 3 -6.46 -0.41 3.76
N VAL A 4 -5.36 0.13 3.22
CA VAL A 4 -5.38 1.39 2.46
C VAL A 4 -6.26 1.29 1.22
N ALA A 5 -6.14 0.19 0.46
CA ALA A 5 -6.98 -0.05 -0.70
C ALA A 5 -8.47 -0.12 -0.31
N HIS A 6 -8.79 -0.78 0.80
CA HIS A 6 -10.17 -0.89 1.26
C HIS A 6 -10.72 0.44 1.80
N THR A 7 -10.00 1.12 2.70
CA THR A 7 -10.53 2.29 3.41
C THR A 7 -10.46 3.59 2.62
N HIS A 8 -9.46 3.75 1.76
CA HIS A 8 -9.24 4.99 1.02
C HIS A 8 -9.58 4.86 -0.46
N LEU A 9 -9.37 3.67 -1.04
CA LEU A 9 -9.67 3.44 -2.45
C LEU A 9 -11.01 2.71 -2.67
N ASN A 10 -11.72 2.33 -1.60
CA ASN A 10 -12.99 1.59 -1.64
C ASN A 10 -12.92 0.25 -2.38
N TYR A 11 -11.75 -0.42 -2.35
CA TYR A 11 -11.61 -1.74 -2.95
C TYR A 11 -12.36 -2.79 -2.12
N THR A 12 -13.07 -3.68 -2.83
CA THR A 12 -13.52 -4.96 -2.29
C THR A 12 -12.36 -5.96 -2.19
N LYS A 13 -12.56 -7.06 -1.45
CA LYS A 13 -11.56 -8.15 -1.38
C LYS A 13 -11.23 -8.69 -2.78
N GLU A 14 -12.23 -8.92 -3.62
CA GLU A 14 -12.02 -9.45 -4.98
C GLU A 14 -11.26 -8.46 -5.88
N GLU A 15 -11.63 -7.18 -5.87
CA GLU A 15 -10.92 -6.16 -6.66
C GLU A 15 -9.46 -6.03 -6.25
N PHE A 16 -9.17 -6.12 -4.96
CA PHE A 16 -7.78 -6.10 -4.47
C PHE A 16 -6.98 -7.31 -4.95
N TRP A 17 -7.55 -8.51 -4.89
CA TRP A 17 -6.85 -9.72 -5.33
C TRP A 17 -6.72 -9.82 -6.85
N ASN A 18 -7.64 -9.21 -7.61
CA ASN A 18 -7.58 -9.13 -9.06
C ASN A 18 -6.70 -7.98 -9.58
N SER A 19 -6.25 -7.07 -8.71
CA SER A 19 -5.40 -5.95 -9.09
C SER A 19 -3.92 -6.24 -8.85
N THR A 20 -3.07 -5.65 -9.67
CA THR A 20 -1.63 -5.66 -9.47
C THR A 20 -1.21 -4.61 -8.44
N PHE A 21 -0.08 -4.84 -7.77
CA PHE A 21 0.50 -3.87 -6.84
C PHE A 21 0.68 -2.48 -7.49
N LYS A 22 1.10 -2.44 -8.77
CA LYS A 22 1.30 -1.21 -9.52
C LYS A 22 0.00 -0.42 -9.68
N GLU A 23 -1.09 -1.08 -10.06
CA GLU A 23 -2.40 -0.42 -10.22
C GLU A 23 -2.90 0.19 -8.90
N ILE A 24 -2.69 -0.51 -7.78
CA ILE A 24 -3.08 -0.03 -6.46
C ILE A 24 -2.24 1.20 -6.06
N VAL A 25 -0.94 1.21 -6.37
CA VAL A 25 -0.07 2.38 -6.13
C VAL A 25 -0.47 3.56 -7.00
N ASP A 26 -0.75 3.33 -8.29
CA ASP A 26 -1.19 4.39 -9.21
C ASP A 26 -2.51 5.01 -8.75
N MET A 27 -3.47 4.19 -8.29
CA MET A 27 -4.71 4.67 -7.70
C MET A 27 -4.51 5.41 -6.38
N TRP A 28 -3.60 4.95 -5.53
CA TRP A 28 -3.24 5.65 -4.30
C TRP A 28 -2.64 7.04 -4.56
N ASN A 29 -1.73 7.13 -5.54
CA ASN A 29 -1.13 8.40 -5.94
C ASN A 29 -2.19 9.38 -6.47
N LEU A 30 -3.14 8.89 -7.28
CA LEU A 30 -4.26 9.69 -7.78
C LEU A 30 -5.17 10.18 -6.63
N HIS A 31 -5.49 9.30 -5.67
CA HIS A 31 -6.27 9.63 -4.49
C HIS A 31 -5.61 10.73 -3.66
N CYS A 32 -4.30 10.59 -3.38
CA CYS A 32 -3.54 11.60 -2.66
C CYS A 32 -3.52 12.95 -3.40
N LYS A 33 -3.33 12.94 -4.73
CA LYS A 33 -3.35 14.15 -5.57
C LYS A 33 -4.72 14.84 -5.52
N PHE A 34 -5.82 14.08 -5.61
CA PHE A 34 -7.17 14.62 -5.52
C PHE A 34 -7.42 15.31 -4.18
N ASN A 35 -6.96 14.69 -3.09
CA ASN A 35 -7.09 15.22 -1.73
C ASN A 35 -6.05 16.28 -1.36
N ARG A 36 -5.14 16.65 -2.28
CA ARG A 36 -4.00 17.55 -2.06
C ARG A 36 -3.11 17.10 -0.89
N TRP A 37 -3.05 15.80 -0.64
CA TRP A 37 -2.12 15.24 0.32
C TRP A 37 -0.72 15.33 -0.28
N GLN A 38 0.16 16.03 0.41
CA GLN A 38 1.56 16.09 0.03
C GLN A 38 2.18 14.72 0.30
N ILE A 39 2.29 13.90 -0.74
CA ILE A 39 3.20 12.75 -0.70
C ILE A 39 4.58 13.37 -0.69
N LYS A 40 5.25 13.36 0.47
CA LYS A 40 6.68 13.65 0.51
C LYS A 40 7.36 12.52 -0.23
N ASP A 41 7.97 12.83 -1.37
CA ASP A 41 8.94 11.94 -1.99
C ASP A 41 10.15 11.92 -1.05
N ASP A 42 10.16 11.01 -0.09
CA ASP A 42 11.34 10.68 0.72
C ASP A 42 12.36 9.90 -0.14
N ASN A 43 12.65 10.40 -1.34
CA ASN A 43 13.73 9.90 -2.18
C ASN A 43 15.12 10.30 -1.62
N GLU A 44 15.15 10.95 -0.46
CA GLU A 44 16.35 11.24 0.33
C GLU A 44 16.65 10.14 1.38
N GLU A 45 15.69 9.27 1.70
CA GLU A 45 15.85 8.24 2.75
C GLU A 45 16.29 6.86 2.22
N ASN A 46 16.73 6.78 0.96
CA ASN A 46 17.24 5.53 0.37
C ASN A 46 18.77 5.41 0.40
N ASN A 47 19.44 6.22 1.23
CA ASN A 47 20.90 6.14 1.45
C ASN A 47 21.31 5.85 2.90
N SER A 48 20.38 5.45 3.77
CA SER A 48 20.73 4.84 5.05
C SER A 48 19.75 3.73 5.41
N THR A 49 20.30 2.59 5.81
CA THR A 49 19.63 1.39 6.34
C THR A 49 18.85 0.50 5.34
N ARG A 50 19.62 -0.25 4.54
CA ARG A 50 19.22 -1.54 3.93
C ARG A 50 18.98 -2.62 5.00
N ASP A 51 18.05 -2.43 5.95
CA ASP A 51 17.83 -3.42 7.02
C ASP A 51 16.40 -3.53 7.57
N ALA A 52 15.38 -3.29 6.74
CA ALA A 52 14.02 -3.73 7.08
C ALA A 52 13.77 -5.10 6.45
N SER A 53 14.16 -6.15 7.17
CA SER A 53 13.76 -7.52 6.90
C SER A 53 12.22 -7.57 6.76
N TYR A 54 11.72 -7.73 5.54
CA TYR A 54 10.32 -8.07 5.31
C TYR A 54 10.11 -9.45 5.93
N LYS A 55 9.54 -9.50 7.14
CA LYS A 55 9.18 -10.76 7.78
C LYS A 55 8.06 -11.35 6.95
N LYS A 56 8.31 -12.47 6.28
CA LYS A 56 7.32 -13.23 5.52
C LYS A 56 6.27 -13.73 6.53
N VAL A 57 5.13 -13.05 6.62
CA VAL A 57 4.03 -13.45 7.50
C VAL A 57 3.10 -14.36 6.71
N ASN A 58 2.84 -15.56 7.22
CA ASN A 58 1.83 -16.44 6.65
C ASN A 58 0.45 -15.85 6.89
N ILE A 59 -0.39 -15.84 5.86
CA ILE A 59 -1.74 -15.25 5.89
C ILE A 59 -2.65 -15.93 6.92
N GLU A 60 -2.38 -17.21 7.23
CA GLU A 60 -3.09 -18.01 8.23
C GLU A 60 -2.92 -17.50 9.68
N ASP A 61 -1.91 -16.67 9.95
CA ASP A 61 -1.60 -16.15 11.29
C ASP A 61 -2.25 -14.78 11.58
N ILE A 62 -3.14 -14.28 10.71
CA ILE A 62 -3.81 -12.99 10.89
C ILE A 62 -5.20 -13.22 11.50
N PRO A 63 -5.40 -12.94 12.80
CA PRO A 63 -6.58 -13.40 13.56
C PRO A 63 -7.91 -12.71 13.21
N PHE A 64 -7.94 -11.84 12.20
CA PHE A 64 -9.13 -11.09 11.78
C PHE A 64 -9.47 -11.25 10.29
N LEU A 65 -8.82 -12.18 9.57
CA LEU A 65 -9.07 -12.44 8.16
C LEU A 65 -10.12 -13.54 7.95
#